data_AF-U4PS75-F1
#
_entry.id   AF-U4PS75-F1
#
_cell.length_a   1.000
_cell.length_b   1.000
_cell.length_c   1.000
_cell.angle_alpha   90.00
_cell.angle_beta   90.00
_cell.angle_gamma   90.00
#
_symmetry.space_group_name_H-M   'P 1'
#
loop_
_entity.id
_entity.type
_entity.pdbx_description
1 polymer ?
#
loop_
_entity_poly.entity_id
_entity_poly.type
_entity_poly.pdbx_seq_one_letter_code
_entity_poly.pdbx_strand_id
1 'polypeptide(L)'
;MTLSTSSQSCRDLLGAIKTQILERETVIYEQHYVQYCSLLGAYVTAIRDDLITRERNQMMFEIAAFEIGKFLEKQKNDTGKQKEFQILVEIIRKSIGEKLNF
;
A
#
# COMPACT_ATOMS: atom_id res chain seq x y z
N MET A 1 -47.97 -9.74 10.58
CA MET A 1 -46.82 -8.99 11.14
C MET A 1 -45.56 -9.56 10.48
N THR A 2 -45.21 -9.10 9.27
CA THR A 2 -44.20 -9.76 8.40
C THR A 2 -43.35 -8.75 7.62
N LEU A 3 -42.91 -7.67 8.27
CA LEU A 3 -42.01 -6.67 7.66
C LEU A 3 -40.62 -6.57 8.33
N SER A 4 -40.38 -7.30 9.41
CA SER A 4 -39.15 -7.18 10.20
C SER A 4 -38.03 -8.15 9.78
N THR A 5 -38.38 -9.25 9.10
CA THR A 5 -37.43 -10.31 8.72
C THR A 5 -36.61 -10.00 7.47
N SER A 6 -37.12 -9.16 6.56
CA SER A 6 -36.40 -8.80 5.33
C SER A 6 -35.27 -7.79 5.57
N SER A 7 -35.47 -6.83 6.48
CA SER A 7 -34.47 -5.79 6.75
C SER A 7 -33.26 -6.30 7.51
N GLN A 8 -33.46 -7.19 8.49
CA GLN A 8 -32.35 -7.84 9.21
C GLN A 8 -31.56 -8.76 8.28
N SER A 9 -32.24 -9.58 7.47
CA SER A 9 -31.58 -10.45 6.48
C SER A 9 -30.76 -9.65 5.45
N CYS A 10 -31.26 -8.49 4.98
CA CYS A 10 -30.48 -7.61 4.10
C CYS A 10 -29.23 -7.02 4.78
N ARG A 11 -29.30 -6.69 6.08
CA ARG A 11 -28.13 -6.20 6.84
C ARG A 11 -27.08 -7.28 7.03
N ASP A 12 -27.51 -8.50 7.34
CA ASP A 12 -26.62 -9.64 7.52
C ASP A 12 -25.92 -9.99 6.20
N LEU A 13 -26.66 -9.95 5.08
CA LEU A 13 -26.13 -10.19 3.74
C LEU A 13 -25.13 -9.09 3.32
N LEU A 14 -25.42 -7.82 3.62
CA LEU A 14 -24.48 -6.73 3.42
C LEU A 14 -23.22 -6.87 4.29
N GLY A 15 -23.37 -7.33 5.53
CA GLY A 15 -22.25 -7.64 6.43
C GLY A 15 -21.35 -8.73 5.85
N ALA A 16 -21.94 -9.84 5.39
CA ALA A 16 -21.22 -10.93 4.75
C ALA A 16 -20.48 -10.50 3.48
N ILE A 17 -21.12 -9.67 2.63
CA ILE A 17 -20.47 -9.11 1.44
C ILE A 17 -19.24 -8.28 1.83
N LYS A 18 -19.35 -7.41 2.84
CA LYS A 18 -18.21 -6.60 3.32
C LYS A 18 -17.06 -7.47 3.80
N THR A 19 -17.35 -8.50 4.59
CA THR A 19 -16.33 -9.46 5.06
C THR A 19 -15.64 -10.14 3.87
N GLN A 20 -16.42 -10.64 2.90
CA GLN A 20 -15.88 -11.32 1.72
C GLN A 20 -15.01 -10.39 0.85
N ILE A 21 -15.35 -9.11 0.76
CA ILE A 21 -14.54 -8.10 0.08
C ILE A 21 -13.19 -7.95 0.79
N LEU A 22 -13.19 -7.77 2.12
CA LEU A 22 -11.96 -7.60 2.89
C LEU A 22 -11.05 -8.84 2.84
N GLU A 23 -11.63 -10.03 2.88
CA GLU A 23 -10.90 -11.29 2.73
C GLU A 23 -10.25 -11.38 1.35
N ARG A 24 -10.97 -11.05 0.28
CA ARG A 24 -10.42 -11.03 -1.09
C ARG A 24 -9.32 -9.99 -1.26
N GLU A 25 -9.50 -8.78 -0.73
CA GLU A 25 -8.46 -7.75 -0.74
C GLU A 25 -7.20 -8.23 -0.03
N THR A 26 -7.35 -8.92 1.10
CA THR A 26 -6.22 -9.51 1.85
C THR A 26 -5.50 -10.57 1.01
N VAL A 27 -6.24 -11.49 0.39
CA VAL A 27 -5.66 -12.55 -0.46
C VAL A 27 -4.91 -11.96 -1.65
N ILE A 28 -5.51 -11.00 -2.36
CA ILE A 28 -4.86 -10.33 -3.50
C ILE A 28 -3.58 -9.62 -3.05
N TYR A 29 -3.66 -8.93 -1.91
CA TYR A 29 -2.50 -8.24 -1.35
C TYR A 29 -1.37 -9.21 -1.05
N GLU A 30 -1.65 -10.35 -0.42
CA GLU A 30 -0.63 -11.36 -0.09
C GLU A 30 -0.07 -12.04 -1.34
N GLN A 31 -0.89 -12.32 -2.34
CA GLN A 31 -0.47 -12.94 -3.61
C GLN A 31 0.47 -12.05 -4.42
N HIS A 32 0.27 -10.74 -4.40
CA HIS A 32 1.05 -9.78 -5.19
C HIS A 32 2.07 -8.99 -4.36
N TYR A 33 2.22 -9.33 -3.08
CA TYR A 33 3.02 -8.56 -2.14
C TYR A 33 4.49 -8.48 -2.56
N VAL A 34 5.08 -9.62 -2.96
CA VAL A 34 6.50 -9.70 -3.34
C VAL A 34 6.78 -8.85 -4.57
N GLN A 35 5.90 -8.90 -5.57
CA GLN A 35 6.00 -8.10 -6.78
C GLN A 35 5.88 -6.60 -6.46
N TYR A 36 4.95 -6.25 -5.57
CA TYR A 36 4.78 -4.87 -5.12
C TYR A 36 6.03 -4.33 -4.39
N CYS A 37 6.60 -5.08 -3.45
CA CYS A 37 7.85 -4.71 -2.79
C CYS A 37 9.03 -4.58 -3.78
N SER A 38 9.08 -5.47 -4.78
CA SER A 38 10.11 -5.41 -5.83
C SER A 38 10.00 -4.14 -6.67
N LEU A 39 8.78 -3.73 -7.02
CA LEU A 39 8.51 -2.47 -7.72
C LEU A 39 8.90 -1.26 -6.88
N LEU A 40 8.56 -1.24 -5.58
CA LEU A 40 9.00 -0.19 -4.65
C LEU A 40 10.52 -0.09 -4.59
N GLY A 41 11.22 -1.24 -4.53
CA GLY A 41 12.68 -1.27 -4.59
C GLY A 41 13.23 -0.65 -5.88
N ALA A 42 12.63 -0.96 -7.04
CA ALA A 42 13.02 -0.36 -8.31
C ALA A 42 12.81 1.16 -8.33
N TYR A 43 11.69 1.66 -7.81
CA TYR A 43 11.44 3.10 -7.67
C TYR A 43 12.46 3.78 -6.76
N VAL A 44 12.76 3.18 -5.62
CA VAL A 44 13.76 3.68 -4.67
C VAL A 44 15.13 3.78 -5.32
N THR A 45 15.57 2.73 -6.03
CA THR A 45 16.83 2.71 -6.75
C THR A 45 16.86 3.77 -7.85
N ALA A 46 15.79 3.90 -8.64
CA ALA A 46 15.71 4.88 -9.72
C ALA A 46 15.77 6.34 -9.21
N ILE A 47 15.16 6.64 -8.06
CA ILE A 47 15.25 7.97 -7.43
C ILE A 47 16.64 8.18 -6.81
N ARG A 48 17.17 7.18 -6.09
CA ARG A 48 18.49 7.25 -5.46
C ARG A 48 19.57 7.54 -6.49
N ASP A 49 19.54 6.84 -7.61
CA ASP A 49 20.56 6.90 -8.67
C ASP A 49 20.28 8.01 -9.70
N ASP A 50 19.33 8.91 -9.42
CA ASP A 50 18.96 10.06 -10.27
C ASP A 50 18.55 9.69 -11.71
N LEU A 51 18.07 8.45 -11.90
CA LEU A 51 17.50 7.97 -13.15
C LEU A 51 16.11 8.58 -13.39
N ILE A 52 15.36 8.82 -12.31
CA ILE A 52 14.13 9.59 -12.34
C ILE A 52 14.24 10.76 -11.36
N THR A 53 14.00 11.96 -11.86
CA THR A 53 14.01 13.20 -11.06
C THR A 53 12.81 14.06 -11.43
N ARG A 54 12.45 15.02 -10.56
CA ARG A 54 11.37 15.99 -10.83
C ARG A 54 11.59 16.76 -12.14
N GLU A 55 12.84 17.02 -12.50
CA GLU A 55 13.21 17.84 -13.66
C GLU A 55 13.25 17.04 -14.97
N ARG A 56 13.67 15.77 -14.91
CA ARG A 56 13.87 14.93 -16.11
C ARG A 56 12.65 14.10 -16.46
N ASN A 57 11.99 13.53 -15.44
CA ASN A 57 10.90 12.56 -15.61
C ASN A 57 9.82 12.81 -14.56
N GLN A 58 9.26 14.03 -14.56
CA GLN A 58 8.33 14.49 -13.52
C GLN A 58 7.22 13.49 -13.21
N MET A 59 6.51 13.00 -14.22
CA MET A 59 5.41 12.05 -14.02
C MET A 59 5.86 10.74 -13.38
N MET A 60 7.00 10.18 -13.79
CA MET A 60 7.54 8.95 -13.18
C MET A 60 8.01 9.19 -11.76
N PHE A 61 8.61 10.35 -11.48
CA PHE A 61 8.98 10.74 -10.13
C PHE A 61 7.75 10.87 -9.23
N GLU A 62 6.68 11.50 -9.71
CA GLU A 62 5.43 11.68 -8.95
C GLU A 62 4.77 10.32 -8.64
N ILE A 63 4.71 9.42 -9.62
CA ILE A 63 4.19 8.05 -9.42
C ILE A 63 5.02 7.32 -8.37
N ALA A 64 6.34 7.30 -8.52
CA ALA A 64 7.24 6.64 -7.59
C ALA A 64 7.13 7.23 -6.17
N ALA A 65 7.11 8.56 -6.05
CA ALA A 65 6.96 9.27 -4.79
C ALA A 65 5.63 8.93 -4.11
N PHE A 66 4.53 8.92 -4.87
CA PHE A 66 3.20 8.60 -4.36
C PHE A 66 3.12 7.17 -3.84
N GLU A 67 3.59 6.19 -4.61
CA GLU A 67 3.57 4.77 -4.23
C GLU A 67 4.42 4.50 -2.98
N ILE A 68 5.62 5.09 -2.92
CA ILE A 68 6.47 4.99 -1.74
C ILE A 68 5.78 5.63 -0.53
N GLY A 69 5.20 6.82 -0.68
CA GLY A 69 4.47 7.50 0.38
C GLY A 69 3.30 6.67 0.91
N LYS A 70 2.51 6.07 0.01
CA LYS A 70 1.38 5.20 0.37
C LYS A 70 1.82 3.95 1.13
N PHE A 71 2.92 3.34 0.71
CA PHE A 71 3.51 2.21 1.43
C PHE A 71 3.92 2.63 2.85
N LEU A 72 4.64 3.74 3.00
CA LEU A 72 5.09 4.25 4.30
C LEU A 72 3.90 4.58 5.23
N GLU A 73 2.85 5.20 4.70
CA GLU A 73 1.61 5.50 5.43
C GLU A 73 0.91 4.21 5.91
N LYS A 74 0.80 3.20 5.03
CA LYS A 74 0.19 1.92 5.37
C LYS A 74 0.96 1.20 6.49
N GLN A 75 2.29 1.18 6.42
CA GLN A 75 3.13 0.55 7.46
C GLN A 75 3.10 1.29 8.80
N LYS A 76 2.79 2.59 8.81
CA LYS A 76 2.60 3.35 10.05
C LYS A 76 1.33 2.92 10.80
N ASN A 77 0.30 2.50 10.06
CA ASN A 77 -1.02 2.17 10.61
C ASN A 77 -1.22 0.67 10.88
N ASP A 78 -0.39 -0.21 10.29
CA ASP A 78 -0.52 -1.66 10.42
C ASP A 78 0.48 -2.24 11.44
N THR A 79 -0.01 -2.64 12.61
CA THR A 79 0.81 -3.13 13.75
C THR A 79 1.14 -4.62 13.70
N GLY A 80 0.61 -5.38 12.73
CA GLY A 80 0.68 -6.84 12.72
C GLY A 80 1.95 -7.47 12.11
N LYS A 81 2.62 -6.79 11.18
CA LYS A 81 3.73 -7.37 10.38
C LYS A 81 5.06 -6.60 10.52
N GLN A 82 5.39 -6.16 11.73
CA GLN A 82 6.33 -5.05 11.97
C GLN A 82 7.80 -5.28 11.59
N LYS A 83 8.43 -6.43 11.85
CA LYS A 83 9.92 -6.47 11.80
C LYS A 83 10.51 -6.34 10.40
N GLU A 84 10.05 -7.14 9.45
CA GLU A 84 10.59 -7.13 8.08
C GLU A 84 10.24 -5.83 7.35
N PHE A 85 9.08 -5.23 7.67
CA PHE A 85 8.61 -4.02 7.01
C PHE A 85 9.22 -2.75 7.60
N GLN A 86 9.54 -2.72 8.89
CA GLN A 86 10.35 -1.64 9.45
C GLN A 86 11.74 -1.60 8.80
N ILE A 87 12.34 -2.76 8.52
CA ILE A 87 13.61 -2.83 7.77
C ILE A 87 13.44 -2.23 6.36
N LEU A 88 12.37 -2.59 5.64
CA LEU A 88 12.12 -2.03 4.30
C LEU A 88 11.90 -0.51 4.35
N VAL A 89 11.13 -0.02 5.33
CA VAL A 89 10.90 1.42 5.58
C VAL A 89 12.22 2.13 5.86
N GLU A 90 13.09 1.55 6.70
CA GLU A 90 14.41 2.11 6.98
C GLU A 90 15.30 2.14 5.74
N ILE A 91 15.32 1.07 4.94
CA ILE A 91 16.09 1.01 3.69
C ILE A 91 15.62 2.10 2.72
N ILE A 92 14.30 2.26 2.56
CA ILE A 92 13.70 3.29 1.70
C ILE A 92 14.13 4.67 2.17
N ARG A 93 13.93 4.98 3.46
CA ARG A 93 14.29 6.29 4.04
C ARG A 93 15.79 6.59 3.91
N LYS A 94 16.66 5.62 4.19
CA LYS A 94 18.12 5.77 4.04
C LYS A 94 18.55 5.94 2.58
N SER A 95 17.91 5.22 1.66
CA SER A 95 18.29 5.23 0.24
C SER A 95 17.88 6.51 -0.46
N ILE A 96 16.75 7.09 -0.07
CA ILE A 96 16.19 8.27 -0.73
C ILE A 96 16.58 9.56 -0.01
N GLY A 97 16.83 9.51 1.31
CA GLY A 97 17.21 10.67 2.11
C GLY A 97 16.21 11.80 1.97
N GLU A 98 16.69 13.02 1.69
CA GLU A 98 15.88 14.23 1.50
C GLU A 98 15.31 14.39 0.08
N LYS A 99 15.54 13.43 -0.84
CA LYS A 99 15.02 13.52 -2.21
C LYS A 99 13.49 13.44 -2.26
N LEU A 100 12.86 12.86 -1.23
CA LEU A 100 11.41 12.87 -1.03
C LEU A 100 11.07 13.63 0.25
N ASN A 101 10.50 14.83 0.08
CA ASN A 101 9.86 15.55 1.17
C ASN A 101 8.43 15.02 1.30
N PHE A 102 8.17 14.27 2.37
CA PHE A 102 6.84 13.79 2.76
C PHE A 102 6.23 14.68 3.84
#